data_AF-A0A6P1MLC6-F1
#
_entry.id   AF-A0A6P1MLC6-F1
#
_cell.length_a   1.000
_cell.length_b   1.000
_cell.length_c   1.000
_cell.angle_alpha   90.00
_cell.angle_beta   90.00
_cell.angle_gamma   90.00
#
_symmetry.space_group_name_H-M   'P 1'
#
loop_
_entity.id
_entity.type
_entity.pdbx_description
1 polymer ?
#
loop_
_entity_poly.entity_id
_entity_poly.type
_entity_poly.pdbx_seq_one_letter_code
_entity_poly.pdbx_strand_id
1 'polypeptide(L)'
;MKKKKLLHVIVIIALCICMPVVVLAHSGRTDSAGGHHDYKNVSGLGSYHYHCGGHPAHLHKNGVCPYSSSSVAKSTTKSVTTTNYNKPSFPVVVNGTNLNNTTSNYGPVVINDVTYVPLSSEVIKALGLTGGWVDSNTGLVLNSN
;
A
#
# COMPACT_ATOMS: atom_id res chain seq x y z
N MET A 1 -8.03 -64.26 -33.70
CA MET A 1 -6.92 -63.39 -33.23
C MET A 1 -7.33 -61.94 -32.96
N LYS A 2 -8.21 -61.32 -33.78
CA LYS A 2 -8.62 -59.90 -33.64
C LYS A 2 -9.39 -59.59 -32.33
N LYS A 3 -10.28 -60.48 -31.87
CA LYS A 3 -11.06 -60.29 -30.62
C LYS A 3 -10.20 -60.29 -29.34
N LYS A 4 -9.13 -61.10 -29.31
CA LYS A 4 -8.17 -61.13 -28.18
C LYS A 4 -7.33 -59.84 -28.13
N LYS A 5 -6.92 -59.30 -29.29
CA LYS A 5 -6.24 -58.00 -29.37
C LYS A 5 -7.16 -56.85 -28.92
N LEU A 6 -8.44 -56.87 -29.30
CA LEU A 6 -9.43 -55.89 -28.87
C LEU A 6 -9.64 -55.92 -27.34
N LEU A 7 -9.71 -57.11 -26.74
CA LEU A 7 -9.82 -57.27 -25.28
C LEU A 7 -8.60 -56.69 -24.54
N HIS A 8 -7.38 -56.93 -25.03
CA HIS A 8 -6.17 -56.38 -24.42
C HIS A 8 -6.14 -54.85 -24.49
N VAL A 9 -6.58 -54.27 -25.61
CA VAL A 9 -6.68 -52.81 -25.75
C VAL A 9 -7.68 -52.22 -24.75
N ILE A 10 -8.84 -52.85 -24.55
CA ILE A 10 -9.84 -52.40 -23.57
C ILE A 10 -9.29 -52.49 -22.15
N VAL A 11 -8.56 -53.56 -21.80
CA VAL A 11 -7.96 -53.72 -20.47
C VAL A 11 -6.87 -52.67 -20.20
N ILE A 12 -6.03 -52.35 -21.19
CA ILE A 12 -5.00 -51.31 -21.05
C ILE A 12 -5.64 -49.93 -20.87
N ILE A 13 -6.69 -49.62 -21.63
CA ILE A 13 -7.43 -48.35 -21.50
C ILE A 13 -8.07 -48.25 -20.12
N ALA A 14 -8.71 -49.32 -19.64
CA ALA A 14 -9.31 -49.35 -18.29
C ALA A 14 -8.25 -49.17 -17.19
N LEU A 15 -7.06 -49.76 -17.34
CA LEU A 15 -5.96 -49.62 -16.38
C LEU A 15 -5.41 -48.18 -16.33
N CYS A 16 -5.33 -47.50 -17.48
CA CYS A 16 -4.91 -46.09 -17.55
C CYS A 16 -5.96 -45.14 -16.94
N ILE A 17 -7.26 -45.46 -17.02
CA ILE A 17 -8.34 -44.66 -16.43
C ILE A 17 -8.39 -44.83 -14.90
N CYS A 18 -7.99 -45.99 -14.38
CA CYS A 18 -7.99 -46.29 -12.94
C CYS A 18 -6.80 -45.72 -12.17
N MET A 19 -5.85 -45.04 -12.81
CA MET A 19 -4.75 -44.36 -12.12
C MET A 19 -5.17 -42.92 -11.81
N PRO A 20 -5.51 -42.56 -10.56
CA PRO A 20 -5.75 -41.18 -10.21
C PRO A 20 -4.44 -40.41 -10.36
N VAL A 21 -4.39 -39.48 -11.32
CA VAL A 21 -3.27 -38.55 -11.44
C VAL A 21 -3.39 -37.57 -10.27
N VAL A 22 -2.69 -37.86 -9.18
CA VAL A 22 -2.60 -36.94 -8.04
C VAL A 22 -1.67 -35.79 -8.41
N VAL A 23 -2.23 -34.75 -9.00
CA VAL A 23 -1.55 -33.46 -9.10
C VAL A 23 -1.51 -32.83 -7.71
N LEU A 24 -0.40 -33.03 -7.00
CA LEU A 24 -0.13 -32.30 -5.76
C LEU A 24 0.14 -30.83 -6.12
N ALA A 25 -0.91 -30.02 -6.07
CA ALA A 25 -0.75 -28.58 -6.06
C ALA A 25 0.02 -28.20 -4.78
N HIS A 26 1.21 -27.60 -4.93
CA HIS A 26 1.98 -27.12 -3.79
C HIS A 26 1.18 -26.05 -3.04
N SER A 27 1.26 -26.09 -1.71
CA SER A 27 0.64 -25.07 -0.86
C SER A 27 1.41 -23.76 -1.03
N GLY A 28 0.72 -22.72 -1.50
CA GLY A 28 1.32 -21.40 -1.76
C GLY A 28 0.48 -20.62 -2.74
N ARG A 29 -0.57 -19.95 -2.24
CA ARG A 29 -1.25 -18.92 -3.04
C ARG A 29 -0.36 -17.68 -3.03
N THR A 30 -0.16 -17.09 -4.20
CA THR A 30 0.31 -15.71 -4.27
C THR A 30 -0.77 -14.80 -3.68
N ASP A 31 -0.35 -13.78 -2.94
CA ASP A 31 -1.25 -12.76 -2.44
C ASP A 31 -1.66 -11.77 -3.53
N SER A 32 -2.45 -10.76 -3.16
CA SER A 32 -2.90 -9.71 -4.08
C SER A 32 -1.77 -8.88 -4.69
N ALA A 33 -0.56 -8.90 -4.12
CA ALA A 33 0.63 -8.25 -4.65
C ALA A 33 1.46 -9.17 -5.56
N GLY A 34 1.05 -10.43 -5.73
CA GLY A 34 1.73 -11.41 -6.57
C GLY A 34 2.93 -12.09 -5.91
N GLY A 35 3.13 -11.87 -4.61
CA GLY A 35 4.19 -12.54 -3.84
C GLY A 35 3.65 -13.66 -2.97
N HIS A 36 4.53 -14.49 -2.43
CA HIS A 36 4.16 -15.55 -1.50
C HIS A 36 5.22 -15.77 -0.42
N HIS A 37 4.77 -16.32 0.72
CA HIS A 37 5.65 -16.69 1.82
C HIS A 37 6.34 -18.04 1.56
N ASP A 38 7.65 -18.05 1.68
CA ASP A 38 8.50 -19.23 1.66
C ASP A 38 9.02 -19.51 3.08
N TYR A 39 8.21 -20.22 3.88
CA TYR A 39 8.51 -20.50 5.29
C TYR A 39 9.77 -21.35 5.50
N LYS A 40 10.16 -22.12 4.49
CA LYS A 40 11.36 -22.97 4.54
C LYS A 40 12.55 -22.33 3.82
N ASN A 41 12.38 -21.13 3.27
CA ASN A 41 13.35 -20.42 2.44
C ASN A 41 14.01 -21.35 1.40
N VAL A 42 13.23 -22.20 0.74
CA VAL A 42 13.73 -23.14 -0.28
C VAL A 42 14.31 -22.38 -1.48
N SER A 43 13.77 -21.19 -1.76
CA SER A 43 14.25 -20.30 -2.82
C SER A 43 15.59 -19.63 -2.53
N GLY A 44 16.02 -19.56 -1.26
CA GLY A 44 17.17 -18.77 -0.84
C GLY A 44 16.95 -17.25 -0.86
N LEU A 45 15.75 -16.77 -1.22
CA LEU A 45 15.41 -15.35 -1.33
C LEU A 45 14.85 -14.76 -0.03
N GLY A 46 14.71 -15.59 1.01
CA GLY A 46 14.13 -15.21 2.29
C GLY A 46 12.69 -15.69 2.46
N SER A 47 12.02 -15.17 3.48
CA SER A 47 10.69 -15.64 3.88
C SER A 47 9.56 -15.24 2.92
N TYR A 48 9.78 -14.34 1.96
CA TYR A 48 8.75 -13.85 1.05
C TYR A 48 9.35 -13.35 -0.27
N HIS A 49 8.79 -13.75 -1.40
CA HIS A 49 9.28 -13.36 -2.72
C HIS A 49 8.19 -13.38 -3.80
N TYR A 50 8.53 -12.90 -5.00
CA TYR A 50 7.59 -12.67 -6.10
C TYR A 50 7.87 -13.56 -7.31
N HIS A 51 6.81 -13.86 -8.06
CA HIS A 51 6.87 -14.46 -9.38
C HIS A 51 6.13 -13.56 -10.37
N CYS A 52 6.84 -13.06 -11.38
CA CYS A 52 6.28 -12.17 -12.40
C CYS A 52 6.65 -12.69 -13.79
N GLY A 53 5.68 -12.72 -14.72
CA GLY A 53 5.94 -12.87 -16.16
C GLY A 53 6.66 -14.14 -16.61
N GLY A 54 6.64 -15.23 -15.84
CA GLY A 54 7.41 -16.44 -16.18
C GLY A 54 8.90 -16.35 -15.85
N HIS A 55 9.34 -15.30 -15.17
CA HIS A 55 10.70 -15.18 -14.66
C HIS A 55 10.91 -16.01 -13.39
N PRO A 56 12.16 -16.38 -13.06
CA PRO A 56 12.49 -17.03 -11.80
C PRO A 56 11.99 -16.24 -10.59
N ALA A 57 11.86 -16.93 -9.45
CA ALA A 57 11.62 -16.30 -8.17
C ALA A 57 12.61 -15.16 -7.93
N HIS A 58 12.13 -14.00 -7.48
CA HIS A 58 13.00 -12.85 -7.21
C HIS A 58 12.40 -11.88 -6.18
N LEU A 59 13.23 -10.95 -5.72
CA LEU A 59 12.84 -9.88 -4.79
C LEU A 59 12.51 -8.59 -5.55
N HIS A 60 11.51 -7.85 -5.04
CA HIS A 60 11.18 -6.51 -5.53
C HIS A 60 11.87 -5.45 -4.66
N LYS A 61 13.05 -4.98 -5.08
CA LYS A 61 13.72 -3.89 -4.38
C LYS A 61 12.90 -2.60 -4.56
N ASN A 62 12.55 -1.95 -3.45
CA ASN A 62 11.65 -0.78 -3.43
C ASN A 62 10.27 -1.03 -4.08
N GLY A 63 9.81 -2.28 -4.08
CA GLY A 63 8.54 -2.65 -4.74
C GLY A 63 8.60 -2.72 -6.27
N VAL A 64 9.79 -2.64 -6.87
CA VAL A 64 9.97 -2.70 -8.33
C VAL A 64 10.41 -4.09 -8.77
N CYS A 65 9.76 -4.61 -9.82
CA CYS A 65 10.15 -5.87 -10.45
C CYS A 65 11.41 -5.67 -11.33
N PRO A 66 12.53 -6.40 -11.09
CA PRO A 66 13.76 -6.29 -11.86
C PRO A 66 13.64 -6.77 -13.32
N TYR A 67 12.61 -7.56 -13.64
CA TYR A 67 12.39 -8.08 -15.00
C TYR A 67 11.30 -7.33 -15.77
N SER A 68 10.64 -6.34 -15.17
CA SER A 68 9.65 -5.52 -15.86
C SER A 68 10.33 -4.27 -16.44
N SER A 69 10.73 -4.35 -17.71
CA SER A 69 10.93 -3.16 -18.54
C SER A 69 9.55 -2.69 -19.03
N SER A 70 8.92 -1.82 -18.23
CA SER A 70 7.73 -1.06 -18.62
C SER A 70 6.47 -1.89 -18.93
N SER A 71 5.81 -2.43 -17.91
CA SER A 71 4.33 -2.57 -17.95
C SER A 71 3.76 -2.87 -16.56
N VAL A 72 3.45 -1.76 -15.88
CA VAL A 72 2.30 -1.56 -14.99
C VAL A 72 1.70 -2.85 -14.43
N ALA A 73 2.28 -3.33 -13.33
CA ALA A 73 1.44 -3.88 -12.29
C ALA A 73 0.42 -2.79 -11.98
N LYS A 74 -0.86 -3.06 -12.29
CA LYS A 74 -1.98 -2.36 -11.70
C LYS A 74 -1.94 -2.68 -10.22
N SER A 75 -1.03 -2.00 -9.52
CA SER A 75 -1.22 -1.62 -8.16
C SER A 75 -2.56 -0.91 -8.20
N THR A 76 -3.61 -1.58 -7.75
CA THR A 76 -4.59 -0.89 -6.93
C THR A 76 -3.78 -0.35 -5.75
N THR A 77 -3.06 0.73 -5.99
CA THR A 77 -2.99 1.79 -5.02
C THR A 77 -4.45 1.93 -4.63
N LYS A 78 -4.77 1.51 -3.40
CA LYS A 78 -5.79 2.22 -2.63
C LYS A 78 -5.61 3.64 -3.08
N SER A 79 -6.60 4.18 -3.80
CA SER A 79 -6.62 5.58 -4.18
C SER A 79 -6.13 6.28 -2.94
N VAL A 80 -4.88 6.73 -2.96
CA VAL A 80 -4.43 7.71 -1.99
C VAL A 80 -5.44 8.78 -2.33
N THR A 81 -6.46 8.92 -1.48
CA THR A 81 -7.25 10.12 -1.49
C THR A 81 -6.17 11.16 -1.37
N THR A 82 -5.81 11.77 -2.49
CA THR A 82 -4.87 12.86 -2.53
C THR A 82 -5.55 13.83 -1.62
N THR A 83 -5.10 13.88 -0.36
CA THR A 83 -5.49 14.91 0.57
C THR A 83 -5.19 16.16 -0.22
N ASN A 84 -6.25 16.84 -0.68
CA ASN A 84 -6.12 18.01 -1.50
C ASN A 84 -5.49 19.05 -0.60
N TYR A 85 -4.16 19.06 -0.57
CA TYR A 85 -3.36 19.97 0.21
C TYR A 85 -3.20 21.21 -0.64
N ASN A 86 -3.95 22.24 -0.29
CA ASN A 86 -4.02 23.46 -1.06
C ASN A 86 -3.73 24.64 -0.14
N LYS A 87 -2.95 25.60 -0.63
CA LYS A 87 -2.94 26.92 0.00
C LYS A 87 -4.31 27.56 -0.21
N PRO A 88 -4.93 28.14 0.83
CA PRO A 88 -6.19 28.86 0.69
C PRO A 88 -6.13 29.91 -0.42
N SER A 89 -7.08 29.88 -1.35
CA SER A 89 -7.24 30.92 -2.40
C SER A 89 -7.94 32.18 -1.89
N PHE A 90 -8.22 32.24 -0.58
CA PHE A 90 -8.96 33.28 0.11
C PHE A 90 -8.18 33.76 1.35
N PRO A 91 -8.43 34.99 1.85
CA PRO A 91 -7.78 35.49 3.04
C PRO A 91 -8.25 34.74 4.29
N VAL A 92 -7.32 34.44 5.21
CA VAL A 92 -7.61 33.90 6.54
C VAL A 92 -7.28 34.98 7.56
N VAL A 93 -8.27 35.43 8.31
CA VAL A 93 -8.14 36.58 9.24
C VAL A 93 -8.55 36.14 10.64
N VAL A 94 -7.74 36.48 11.64
CA VAL A 94 -8.02 36.23 13.06
C VAL A 94 -7.93 37.56 13.80
N ASN A 95 -9.02 37.95 14.48
CA ASN A 95 -9.11 39.20 15.24
C ASN A 95 -8.66 40.44 14.43
N GLY A 96 -9.12 40.54 13.18
CA GLY A 96 -8.75 41.62 12.25
C GLY A 96 -7.34 41.51 11.63
N THR A 97 -6.52 40.56 12.06
CA THR A 97 -5.16 40.35 11.53
C THR A 97 -5.15 39.27 10.45
N ASN A 98 -4.61 39.58 9.27
CA ASN A 98 -4.45 38.60 8.19
C ASN A 98 -3.29 37.64 8.48
N LEU A 99 -3.60 36.34 8.49
CA LEU A 99 -2.63 35.26 8.67
C LEU A 99 -2.00 34.91 7.32
N ASN A 100 -1.01 35.71 6.89
CA ASN A 100 -0.33 35.62 5.60
C ASN A 100 -0.03 34.17 5.14
N ASN A 101 -0.70 33.75 4.07
CA ASN A 101 -0.63 32.39 3.49
C ASN A 101 0.55 32.18 2.50
N THR A 102 1.15 33.27 2.03
CA THR A 102 2.10 33.24 0.90
C THR A 102 3.56 33.04 1.30
N THR A 103 3.96 33.47 2.50
CA THR A 103 5.39 33.57 2.86
C THR A 103 5.78 32.68 4.06
N SER A 104 4.81 32.15 4.81
CA SER A 104 5.08 31.28 5.96
C SER A 104 5.15 29.81 5.55
N ASN A 105 6.19 29.11 5.98
CA ASN A 105 6.29 27.64 5.89
C ASN A 105 5.17 26.93 6.69
N TYR A 106 4.56 27.64 7.63
CA TYR A 106 3.45 27.16 8.46
C TYR A 106 2.28 28.15 8.35
N GLY A 107 1.85 28.44 7.12
CA GLY A 107 0.62 29.19 6.86
C GLY A 107 -0.64 28.31 6.97
N PRO A 108 -1.84 28.89 6.95
CA PRO A 108 -3.08 28.13 6.86
C PRO A 108 -3.09 27.21 5.62
N VAL A 109 -3.72 26.04 5.74
CA VAL A 109 -3.84 25.08 4.64
C VAL A 109 -5.28 24.60 4.53
N VAL A 110 -5.74 24.32 3.31
CA VAL A 110 -7.02 23.68 3.07
C VAL A 110 -6.76 22.21 2.78
N ILE A 111 -7.42 21.33 3.53
CA ILE A 111 -7.39 19.87 3.32
C ILE A 111 -8.84 19.39 3.34
N ASN A 112 -9.29 18.78 2.25
CA ASN A 112 -10.66 18.28 2.09
C ASN A 112 -11.72 19.33 2.46
N ASP A 113 -11.57 20.55 1.90
CA ASP A 113 -12.44 21.71 2.13
C ASP A 113 -12.49 22.24 3.59
N VAL A 114 -11.60 21.75 4.46
CA VAL A 114 -11.42 22.27 5.82
C VAL A 114 -10.17 23.15 5.88
N THR A 115 -10.31 24.37 6.42
CA THR A 115 -9.18 25.28 6.64
C THR A 115 -8.53 25.01 7.99
N TYR A 116 -7.31 24.49 7.95
CA TYR A 116 -6.45 24.29 9.11
C TYR A 116 -5.60 25.53 9.33
N VAL A 117 -5.74 26.14 10.51
CA VAL A 117 -4.91 27.26 10.93
C VAL A 117 -3.90 26.75 11.95
N PRO A 118 -2.58 26.87 11.68
CA PRO A 118 -1.57 26.41 12.63
C PRO A 118 -1.59 27.27 13.88
N LEU A 119 -1.57 26.64 15.05
CA LEU A 119 -1.50 27.30 16.36
C LEU A 119 -0.07 27.75 16.64
N SER A 120 0.49 28.58 15.75
CA SER A 120 1.77 29.24 15.96
C SER A 120 1.66 30.24 17.11
N SER A 121 2.78 30.65 17.69
CA SER A 121 2.81 31.66 18.75
C SER A 121 2.17 32.99 18.32
N GLU A 122 2.13 33.31 17.03
CA GLU A 122 1.44 34.49 16.49
C GLU A 122 -0.07 34.30 16.48
N VAL A 123 -0.55 33.15 16.01
CA VAL A 123 -1.98 32.81 15.97
C VAL A 123 -2.55 32.70 17.37
N ILE A 124 -1.84 32.05 18.30
CA ILE A 124 -2.24 31.94 19.71
C ILE A 124 -2.43 33.34 20.32
N LYS A 125 -1.46 34.25 20.11
CA LYS A 125 -1.56 35.65 20.56
C LYS A 125 -2.72 36.39 19.87
N ALA A 126 -2.89 36.22 18.56
CA ALA A 126 -3.98 36.86 17.81
C ALA A 126 -5.37 36.39 18.26
N LEU A 127 -5.47 35.14 18.72
CA LEU A 127 -6.68 34.57 19.33
C LEU A 127 -6.91 35.03 20.78
N GLY A 128 -6.01 35.83 21.35
CA GLY A 128 -6.10 36.25 22.76
C GLY A 128 -5.89 35.09 23.74
N LEU A 129 -5.26 34.00 23.30
CA LEU A 129 -4.95 32.84 24.12
C LEU A 129 -3.53 32.97 24.70
N THR A 130 -3.31 32.28 25.81
CA THR A 130 -1.98 32.12 26.42
C THR A 130 -1.62 30.64 26.48
N GLY A 131 -0.35 30.34 26.79
CA GLY A 131 0.18 28.98 26.84
C GLY A 131 0.99 28.61 25.60
N GLY A 132 1.16 27.30 25.38
CA GLY A 132 2.05 26.76 24.37
C GLY A 132 2.38 25.29 24.61
N TRP A 133 3.34 24.76 23.85
CA TRP A 133 3.85 23.41 24.07
C TRP A 133 4.60 23.36 25.41
N VAL A 134 4.26 22.40 26.27
CA VAL A 134 4.89 22.22 27.58
C VAL A 134 5.99 21.16 27.49
N ASP A 135 5.61 19.89 27.32
CA ASP A 135 6.49 18.74 27.15
C ASP A 135 5.75 17.57 26.50
N SER A 136 6.40 16.42 26.27
CA SER A 136 5.79 15.25 25.62
C SER A 136 4.70 14.55 26.45
N ASN A 137 4.68 14.76 27.77
CA ASN A 137 3.71 14.13 28.67
C ASN A 137 2.46 15.01 28.85
N THR A 138 2.61 16.32 28.73
CA THR A 138 1.57 17.34 28.94
C THR A 138 1.00 17.87 27.61
N GLY A 139 1.84 17.99 26.58
CA GLY A 139 1.45 18.45 25.24
C GLY A 139 1.25 19.96 25.12
N LEU A 140 0.36 20.35 24.21
CA LEU A 140 -0.03 21.75 23.96
C LEU A 140 -1.11 22.16 24.96
N VAL A 141 -0.82 23.17 25.79
CA VAL A 141 -1.78 23.74 26.74
C VAL A 141 -2.09 25.18 26.33
N LEU A 142 -3.36 25.47 26.07
CA LEU A 142 -3.84 26.82 25.74
C LEU A 142 -4.89 27.25 26.75
N ASN A 143 -4.79 28.48 27.23
CA ASN A 143 -5.75 29.06 28.15
C ASN A 143 -6.39 30.29 27.51
N SER A 144 -7.70 30.45 27.67
CA SER A 144 -8.34 31.73 27.42
C SER A 144 -7.95 32.70 28.52
N ASN A 145 -7.73 33.96 28.16
CA ASN A 145 -7.74 35.04 29.14
C ASN A 145 -9.15 35.27 29.68
#